data_AF-A0A1J3IPJ1-F1
#
_entry.id   AF-A0A1J3IPJ1-F1
#
_cell.length_a   1.000
_cell.length_b   1.000
_cell.length_c   1.000
_cell.angle_alpha   90.00
_cell.angle_beta   90.00
_cell.angle_gamma   90.00
#
_symmetry.space_group_name_H-M   'P 1'
#
loop_
_entity.id
_entity.type
_entity.pdbx_description
1 polymer ?
#
loop_
_entity_poly.entity_id
_entity_poly.type
_entity_poly.pdbx_seq_one_letter_code
_entity_poly.pdbx_strand_id
1 'polypeptide(L)'
;MLHGDVKQFDREKIYRDFKSGKISTIVATNVAARGLDFPDIQLVIQTEPPREVESFIHRAGRTGRAGKSGVNVMLTSTRNDNQVD
;
A
#
# COMPACT_ATOMS: atom_id res chain seq x y z
N MET A 1 4.77 1.08 -10.28
CA MET A 1 4.62 -0.06 -9.37
C MET A 1 5.81 -0.09 -8.42
N LEU A 2 5.62 -0.43 -7.16
CA LEU A 2 6.69 -0.64 -6.18
C LEU A 2 6.72 -2.11 -5.75
N HIS A 3 7.79 -2.82 -6.06
CA HIS A 3 8.04 -4.18 -5.59
C HIS A 3 9.50 -4.31 -5.12
N GLY A 4 9.87 -5.48 -4.56
CA GLY A 4 11.16 -5.67 -3.89
C GLY A 4 12.38 -5.45 -4.77
N ASP A 5 12.27 -5.70 -6.07
CA ASP A 5 13.38 -5.58 -7.04
C ASP A 5 13.56 -4.17 -7.59
N VAL A 6 12.68 -3.23 -7.22
CA VAL A 6 12.81 -1.83 -7.63
C VAL A 6 13.98 -1.21 -6.89
N LYS A 7 14.98 -0.73 -7.64
CA LYS A 7 16.18 -0.08 -7.08
C LYS A 7 15.79 1.13 -6.26
N GLN A 8 16.56 1.42 -5.20
CA GLN A 8 16.30 2.54 -4.29
C GLN A 8 16.13 3.88 -5.01
N PHE A 9 16.96 4.16 -6.01
CA PHE A 9 16.84 5.37 -6.83
C PHE A 9 15.48 5.50 -7.52
N ASP A 10 14.97 4.40 -8.09
CA ASP A 10 13.67 4.38 -8.76
C ASP A 10 12.52 4.49 -7.75
N ARG A 11 12.66 3.87 -6.56
CA ARG A 11 11.71 4.02 -5.45
C ARG A 11 11.55 5.49 -5.03
N GLU A 12 12.66 6.20 -4.88
CA GLU A 12 12.65 7.62 -4.52
C GLU A 12 12.06 8.50 -5.64
N LYS A 13 12.34 8.16 -6.90
CA LYS A 13 11.73 8.86 -8.05
C LYS A 13 10.21 8.71 -8.04
N ILE A 14 9.70 7.49 -7.87
CA ILE A 14 8.25 7.21 -7.76
C ILE A 14 7.65 7.99 -6.59
N TYR A 15 8.32 8.01 -5.44
CA TYR A 15 7.88 8.79 -4.29
C TYR A 15 7.78 10.29 -4.60
N ARG A 16 8.80 10.90 -5.25
CA ARG A 16 8.78 12.31 -5.65
C ARG A 16 7.67 12.60 -6.67
N ASP A 17 7.49 11.72 -7.65
CA ASP A 17 6.43 11.86 -8.65
C ASP A 17 5.04 11.77 -7.99
N PHE A 18 4.87 10.92 -6.97
CA PHE A 18 3.60 10.81 -6.22
C PHE A 18 3.34 12.03 -5.35
N LYS A 19 4.35 12.47 -4.60
CA LYS A 19 4.25 13.64 -3.72
C LYS A 19 3.99 14.94 -4.49
N SER A 20 4.49 15.05 -5.71
CA SER A 20 4.23 16.21 -6.59
C SER A 20 2.88 16.15 -7.31
N GLY A 21 2.13 15.05 -7.18
CA GLY A 21 0.86 14.84 -7.88
C GLY A 21 1.00 14.44 -9.35
N LYS A 22 2.23 14.27 -9.86
CA LYS A 22 2.49 13.78 -11.23
C LYS A 22 1.95 12.37 -11.44
N ILE A 23 1.97 11.55 -10.39
CA ILE A 23 1.23 10.29 -10.32
C ILE A 23 0.28 10.33 -9.13
N SER A 24 -0.95 9.85 -9.32
CA SER A 24 -1.97 9.83 -8.27
C SER A 24 -2.20 8.45 -7.66
N THR A 25 -1.61 7.40 -8.24
CA THR A 25 -1.83 6.00 -7.83
C THR A 25 -0.52 5.23 -7.84
N ILE A 26 -0.32 4.40 -6.81
CA ILE A 26 0.79 3.45 -6.71
C ILE A 26 0.24 2.06 -6.44
N VAL A 27 0.66 1.09 -7.24
CA VAL A 27 0.50 -0.34 -6.94
C VAL A 27 1.77 -0.82 -6.25
N ALA A 28 1.64 -1.44 -5.07
CA ALA A 28 2.79 -1.86 -4.27
C ALA A 28 2.62 -3.25 -3.61
N THR A 29 3.74 -3.96 -3.43
CA THR A 29 3.81 -5.14 -2.55
C THR A 29 4.30 -4.76 -1.14
N ASN A 30 4.05 -5.61 -0.13
CA ASN A 30 4.33 -5.33 1.28
C ASN A 30 5.75 -4.85 1.57
N VAL A 31 6.73 -5.41 0.86
CA VAL A 31 8.16 -5.15 1.11
C VAL A 31 8.57 -3.77 0.58
N ALA A 32 8.00 -3.35 -0.54
CA ALA A 32 8.52 -2.22 -1.31
C ALA A 32 8.16 -0.84 -0.75
N ALA A 33 7.15 -0.76 0.12
CA ALA A 33 6.72 0.49 0.75
C ALA A 33 7.41 0.76 2.09
N ARG A 34 8.13 -0.22 2.68
CA ARG A 34 8.85 -0.01 3.94
C ARG A 34 9.96 1.03 3.79
N GLY A 35 10.05 1.94 4.76
CA GLY A 35 11.03 3.04 4.76
C GLY A 35 10.68 4.24 3.89
N LEU A 36 9.55 4.22 3.17
CA LEU A 36 9.04 5.38 2.44
C LEU A 36 7.84 5.97 3.18
N ASP A 37 7.95 7.24 3.57
CA ASP A 37 6.87 7.97 4.23
C ASP A 37 5.99 8.66 3.20
N PHE A 38 5.04 7.93 2.61
CA PHE A 38 4.06 8.51 1.70
C PHE A 38 3.10 9.44 2.48
N PRO A 39 3.07 10.75 2.16
CA PRO A 39 2.15 11.68 2.82
C PRO A 39 0.72 11.48 2.31
N ASP A 40 -0.25 11.72 3.20
CA ASP A 40 -1.69 11.94 2.92
C ASP A 40 -2.35 11.04 1.86
N ILE A 41 -2.18 9.72 1.97
CA ILE A 41 -2.95 8.80 1.12
C ILE A 41 -4.42 8.84 1.56
N GLN A 42 -5.32 9.20 0.64
CA GLN A 42 -6.77 9.28 0.92
C GLN A 42 -7.47 7.93 0.83
N LEU A 43 -6.95 7.03 -0.01
CA LEU A 43 -7.55 5.72 -0.30
C LEU A 43 -6.47 4.64 -0.34
N VAL A 44 -6.67 3.59 0.44
CA VAL A 44 -5.91 2.35 0.39
C VAL A 44 -6.83 1.26 -0.13
N ILE A 45 -6.39 0.53 -1.16
CA ILE A 45 -7.08 -0.66 -1.68
C ILE A 45 -6.17 -1.86 -1.44
N GLN A 46 -6.62 -2.80 -0.62
CA GLN A 46 -5.97 -4.10 -0.41
C GLN A 46 -6.63 -5.10 -1.35
N THR A 47 -5.90 -5.52 -2.38
CA THR A 47 -6.42 -6.41 -3.43
C THR A 47 -6.68 -7.83 -2.94
N GLU A 48 -6.04 -8.22 -1.85
CA GLU A 48 -6.17 -9.53 -1.21
C GLU A 48 -6.11 -9.38 0.32
N PRO A 49 -6.81 -10.24 1.06
CA PRO A 49 -6.65 -10.32 2.51
C PRO A 49 -5.19 -10.62 2.88
N PRO A 50 -4.61 -9.90 3.85
CA PRO A 50 -3.28 -10.23 4.32
C PRO A 50 -3.29 -11.53 5.14
N ARG A 51 -2.19 -12.30 5.07
CA ARG A 51 -2.00 -13.52 5.88
C ARG A 51 -1.96 -13.26 7.39
N GLU A 52 -1.50 -12.07 7.77
CA GLU A 52 -1.30 -11.67 9.17
C GLU A 52 -2.01 -10.34 9.44
N VAL A 53 -2.57 -10.19 10.64
CA VAL A 53 -3.26 -8.97 11.09
C VAL A 53 -2.30 -7.76 11.09
N GLU A 54 -1.04 -7.96 11.44
CA GLU A 54 -0.04 -6.88 11.43
C GLU A 54 0.15 -6.28 10.02
N SER A 55 0.09 -7.12 8.98
CA SER A 55 0.14 -6.66 7.59
C SER A 55 -1.10 -5.84 7.21
N PHE A 56 -2.30 -6.19 7.72
CA PHE A 56 -3.49 -5.37 7.56
C PHE A 56 -3.29 -3.97 8.16
N ILE A 57 -2.85 -3.92 9.42
CA ILE A 57 -2.65 -2.67 10.18
C ILE A 57 -1.65 -1.76 9.47
N HIS A 58 -0.51 -2.32 9.03
CA HIS A 58 0.52 -1.54 8.33
C HIS A 58 0.06 -0.96 6.98
N ARG A 59 -0.76 -1.71 6.22
CA ARG A 59 -1.36 -1.26 4.97
C ARG A 59 -2.44 -0.19 5.21
N ALA A 60 -3.37 -0.46 6.13
CA ALA A 60 -4.46 0.46 6.47
C ALA A 60 -3.92 1.78 7.06
N GLY A 61 -2.86 1.72 7.87
CA GLY A 61 -2.21 2.90 8.46
C GLY A 61 -1.53 3.85 7.47
N ARG A 62 -1.56 3.55 6.16
CA ARG A 62 -1.13 4.50 5.13
C ARG A 62 -2.12 5.65 4.94
N THR A 63 -3.40 5.43 5.26
CA THR A 63 -4.44 6.48 5.23
C THR A 63 -4.83 6.93 6.64
N GLY A 64 -5.64 7.99 6.75
CA GLY A 64 -6.19 8.44 8.03
C GLY A 64 -5.16 9.05 9.00
N ARG A 65 -4.06 9.62 8.48
CA ARG A 65 -2.96 10.15 9.30
C ARG A 65 -3.22 11.58 9.78
N ALA A 66 -2.59 11.97 10.89
CA ALA A 66 -2.61 13.34 11.43
C ALA A 66 -4.03 13.91 11.61
N GLY A 67 -4.97 13.09 12.08
CA GLY A 67 -6.37 13.48 12.33
C GLY A 67 -7.23 13.62 11.06
N LYS A 68 -6.69 13.33 9.87
CA LYS A 68 -7.45 13.34 8.62
C LYS A 68 -8.28 12.07 8.47
N SER A 69 -9.41 12.16 7.77
CA SER A 69 -10.18 10.99 7.35
C SER A 69 -9.45 10.23 6.24
N GLY A 70 -9.67 8.92 6.19
CA GLY A 70 -9.10 8.04 5.18
C GLY A 70 -10.01 6.86 4.89
N VAL A 71 -9.90 6.28 3.69
CA VAL A 71 -10.69 5.11 3.29
C VAL A 71 -9.74 3.93 3.08
N ASN A 72 -10.03 2.81 3.74
CA ASN A 72 -9.37 1.53 3.49
C ASN A 72 -10.40 0.53 2.99
N VAL A 73 -10.22 0.05 1.76
CA VAL A 73 -11.05 -0.98 1.13
C VAL A 73 -10.24 -2.26 1.04
N MET A 74 -10.79 -3.37 1.52
CA MET A 74 -10.22 -4.69 1.32
C MET A 74 -11.13 -5.49 0.39
N LEU A 75 -10.55 -5.96 -0.70
CA LEU A 75 -11.23 -6.86 -1.63
C LEU A 75 -11.10 -8.29 -1.12
N THR A 76 -12.20 -9.03 -1.17
CA THR A 76 -12.26 -10.44 -0.80
C THR A 76 -12.94 -11.21 -1.91
N SER A 77 -12.40 -12.37 -2.27
CA SER A 77 -13.10 -13.31 -3.16
C SER A 77 -13.87 -14.32 -2.32
N THR A 78 -15.06 -14.72 -2.78
CA THR A 78 -15.81 -15.85 -2.20
C THR A 78 -15.27 -17.20 -2.66
N ARG A 79 -14.33 -17.21 -3.61
CA ARG A 79 -13.60 -18.42 -3.98
C ARG A 79 -12.65 -18.74 -2.82
N ASN A 80 -12.99 -19.78 -2.06
CA ASN A 80 -12.23 -20.25 -0.90
C ASN A 80 -10.71 -20.24 -1.14
N ASP A 81 -10.00 -19.33 -0.49
CA ASP A 81 -8.54 -19.42 -0.30
C ASP A 81 -8.18 -20.33 0.90
N ASN A 82 -9.12 -21.20 1.34
CA ASN A 82 -8.83 -22.33 2.22
C ASN A 82 -8.18 -23.48 1.42
N GLN A 83 -7.09 -23.23 0.72
CA GLN A 83 -6.03 -24.19 0.32
C GLN A 83 -4.79 -23.31 0.07
N VAL A 84 -3.71 -23.44 0.82
CA VAL A 84 -2.76 -24.56 0.73
C VAL A 84 -2.09 -24.78 2.10
N ASP A 85 -1.78 -26.05 2.38
CA ASP A 85 -0.91 -26.53 3.47
C ASP A 85 0.38 -25.71 3.67
#